data_AF-A0A290WGE3-F1
#
_entry.id   AF-A0A290WGE3-F1
#
_cell.length_a   1.000
_cell.length_b   1.000
_cell.length_c   1.000
_cell.angle_alpha   90.00
_cell.angle_beta   90.00
_cell.angle_gamma   90.00
#
_symmetry.space_group_name_H-M   'P 1'
#
loop_
_entity.id
_entity.type
_entity.pdbx_description
1 polymer ?
#
loop_
_entity_poly.entity_id
_entity_poly.type
_entity_poly.pdbx_seq_one_letter_code
_entity_poly.pdbx_strand_id
1 'polypeptide(L)'
;NELMAHTYSHLYGIPTTGLRFFTVYGPWGRPDMALFKFMKAMLEGKSIDVYNYGKMKRDFTYIDDIVEAVVRVQDVIPQANANWTVESGSPATSSAPYRVYNIGNSSPVELMDYITALEEALGMEAQKNMMPIQPGDVLDTSADTQPLYDLVG
;
A
#
# COMPACT_ATOMS: atom_id res chain seq x y z
N ASN A 1 7.89 13.50 4.35
CA ASN A 1 9.03 13.25 3.44
C ASN A 1 8.81 13.79 2.04
N GLU A 2 7.63 13.63 1.44
CA GLU A 2 7.32 14.13 0.08
C GLU A 2 7.66 15.62 -0.13
N LEU A 3 7.25 16.49 0.79
CA LEU A 3 7.57 17.93 0.73
C LEU A 3 9.09 18.21 0.72
N MET A 4 9.88 17.43 1.45
CA MET A 4 11.34 17.58 1.44
C MET A 4 11.95 17.11 0.12
N ALA A 5 11.43 16.02 -0.45
CA ALA A 5 11.88 15.53 -1.76
C ALA A 5 11.59 16.56 -2.86
N HIS A 6 10.41 17.19 -2.82
CA HIS A 6 10.04 18.27 -3.73
C HIS A 6 10.99 19.47 -3.65
N THR A 7 11.29 19.96 -2.43
CA THR A 7 12.18 21.12 -2.26
C THR A 7 13.61 20.83 -2.76
N TYR A 8 14.14 19.64 -2.51
CA TYR A 8 15.47 19.25 -3.00
C TYR A 8 15.48 19.05 -4.53
N SER A 9 14.42 18.50 -5.10
CA SER A 9 14.29 18.37 -6.56
C SER A 9 14.25 19.74 -7.23
N HIS A 10 13.54 20.70 -6.62
CA HIS A 10 13.42 22.05 -7.14
C HIS A 10 14.74 22.85 -7.03
N LEU A 11 15.41 22.79 -5.87
CA LEU A 11 16.62 23.56 -5.61
C LEU A 11 17.88 22.99 -6.27
N TYR A 12 17.98 21.66 -6.35
CA TYR A 12 19.22 20.98 -6.73
C TYR A 12 19.08 20.08 -7.96
N GLY A 13 17.89 19.97 -8.53
CA GLY A 13 17.65 19.14 -9.72
C GLY A 13 17.78 17.64 -9.48
N ILE A 14 17.77 17.19 -8.22
CA ILE A 14 17.84 15.77 -7.87
C ILE A 14 16.53 15.10 -8.28
N PRO A 15 16.52 14.11 -9.20
CA PRO A 15 15.30 13.41 -9.56
C PRO A 15 14.80 12.57 -8.39
N THR A 16 13.53 12.72 -8.03
CA THR A 16 12.92 11.96 -6.93
C THR A 16 11.58 11.36 -7.31
N THR A 17 11.43 10.08 -6.98
CA THR A 17 10.16 9.35 -7.10
C THR A 17 9.76 8.84 -5.73
N GLY A 18 8.64 9.33 -5.20
CA GLY A 18 8.01 8.84 -3.98
C GLY A 18 6.99 7.74 -4.29
N LEU A 19 7.00 6.67 -3.50
CA LEU A 19 6.01 5.59 -3.60
C LEU A 19 5.17 5.54 -2.32
N ARG A 20 3.85 5.68 -2.47
CA ARG A 20 2.88 5.54 -1.38
C ARG A 20 2.38 4.10 -1.34
N PHE A 21 2.96 3.33 -0.44
CA PHE A 21 2.62 1.93 -0.23
C PHE A 21 1.28 1.79 0.48
N PHE A 22 0.49 0.82 0.00
CA PHE A 22 -0.66 0.27 0.72
C PHE A 22 -0.22 -0.98 1.50
N THR A 23 -1.15 -1.87 1.86
CA THR A 23 -0.82 -2.99 2.76
C THR A 23 -0.06 -4.07 2.01
N VAL A 24 1.26 -4.11 2.18
CA VAL A 24 2.13 -5.13 1.55
C VAL A 24 2.15 -6.40 2.38
N TYR A 25 2.16 -7.56 1.72
CA TYR A 25 2.29 -8.85 2.37
C TYR A 25 3.08 -9.90 1.58
N GLY A 26 3.56 -10.93 2.29
CA GLY A 26 4.25 -12.06 1.69
C GLY A 26 5.30 -12.64 2.62
N PRO A 27 6.12 -13.59 2.13
CA PRO A 27 7.25 -14.13 2.87
C PRO A 27 8.15 -13.03 3.44
N TRP A 28 8.74 -13.27 4.62
CA TRP A 28 9.61 -12.31 5.32
C TRP A 28 8.95 -10.97 5.70
N GLY A 29 7.61 -10.91 5.66
CA GLY A 29 6.87 -9.74 6.12
C GLY A 29 7.04 -9.49 7.62
N ARG A 30 6.68 -8.28 8.05
CA ARG A 30 6.88 -7.87 9.44
C ARG A 30 5.90 -8.57 10.38
N PRO A 31 6.34 -9.02 11.57
CA PRO A 31 5.51 -9.77 12.50
C PRO A 31 4.39 -8.94 13.16
N ASP A 32 4.47 -7.60 13.09
CA ASP A 32 3.50 -6.68 13.65
C ASP A 32 2.32 -6.37 12.72
N MET A 33 2.43 -6.72 11.43
CA MET A 33 1.39 -6.43 10.43
C MET A 33 0.31 -7.51 10.39
N ALA A 34 -0.90 -7.12 9.96
CA ALA A 34 -2.14 -7.89 10.12
C ALA A 34 -2.01 -9.38 9.78
N LEU A 35 -1.40 -9.70 8.63
CA LEU A 35 -1.32 -11.09 8.14
C LEU A 35 -0.48 -11.99 9.03
N PHE A 36 0.72 -11.53 9.40
CA PHE A 36 1.57 -12.29 10.32
C PHE A 36 0.98 -12.32 11.73
N LYS A 37 0.29 -11.25 12.15
CA LYS A 37 -0.40 -11.22 13.44
C LYS A 37 -1.50 -12.27 13.51
N PHE A 38 -2.30 -12.43 12.45
CA PHE A 38 -3.35 -13.46 12.39
C PHE A 38 -2.77 -14.87 12.33
N MET A 39 -1.84 -15.12 11.42
CA MET A 39 -1.16 -16.42 11.30
C MET A 39 -0.52 -16.83 12.63
N LYS A 40 0.21 -15.92 13.28
CA LYS A 40 0.83 -16.18 14.58
C LYS A 40 -0.20 -16.48 15.66
N ALA A 41 -1.27 -15.69 15.76
CA ALA A 41 -2.32 -15.92 16.74
C ALA A 41 -3.00 -17.29 16.54
N MET A 42 -3.32 -17.65 15.29
CA MET A 42 -3.91 -18.95 14.95
C MET A 42 -3.00 -20.12 15.35
N LEU A 43 -1.71 -20.06 14.98
CA LEU A 43 -0.73 -21.10 15.34
C LEU A 43 -0.47 -21.21 16.85
N GLU A 44 -0.63 -20.12 17.59
CA GLU A 44 -0.51 -20.08 19.05
C GLU A 44 -1.84 -20.41 19.77
N GLY A 45 -2.92 -20.71 19.04
CA GLY A 45 -4.24 -20.97 19.62
C GLY A 45 -4.89 -19.75 20.30
N LYS A 46 -4.51 -18.55 19.88
CA LYS A 46 -5.04 -17.27 20.40
C LYS A 46 -6.11 -16.70 19.48
N SER A 47 -7.05 -15.96 20.07
CA SER A 47 -8.06 -15.23 19.30
C SER A 47 -7.46 -14.07 18.49
N ILE A 48 -8.03 -13.83 17.31
CA ILE A 48 -7.77 -12.65 16.49
C ILE A 48 -8.87 -11.61 16.67
N ASP A 49 -8.49 -10.34 16.78
CA ASP A 49 -9.45 -9.24 16.83
C ASP A 49 -9.84 -8.83 15.40
N VAL A 50 -11.13 -8.94 15.08
CA VAL A 50 -11.70 -8.64 13.78
C VAL A 50 -12.57 -7.40 13.90
N TYR A 51 -12.03 -6.24 13.51
CA TYR A 51 -12.71 -4.96 13.59
C TYR A 51 -13.74 -4.77 12.46
N ASN A 52 -14.70 -3.87 12.70
CA ASN A 52 -15.82 -3.59 11.79
C ASN A 52 -16.58 -4.87 11.36
N TYR A 53 -16.66 -5.85 12.26
CA TYR A 53 -17.27 -7.16 12.00
C TYR A 53 -16.75 -7.86 10.73
N GLY A 54 -15.48 -7.65 10.38
CA GLY A 54 -14.84 -8.29 9.23
C GLY A 54 -15.12 -7.62 7.88
N LYS A 55 -15.93 -6.55 7.86
CA LYS A 55 -16.33 -5.82 6.65
C LYS A 55 -15.34 -4.73 6.23
N MET A 56 -14.14 -4.70 6.84
CA MET A 56 -13.11 -3.77 6.37
C MET A 56 -12.59 -4.26 5.03
N LYS A 57 -12.47 -3.31 4.11
CA LYS A 57 -11.79 -3.51 2.84
C LYS A 57 -10.38 -2.96 2.91
N ARG A 58 -9.43 -3.76 2.43
CA ARG A 58 -8.01 -3.40 2.43
C ARG A 58 -7.42 -3.75 1.08
N ASP A 59 -6.58 -2.83 0.59
CA ASP A 59 -5.75 -3.06 -0.58
C ASP A 59 -4.50 -3.81 -0.12
N PHE A 60 -4.51 -5.13 -0.34
CA PHE A 60 -3.39 -6.01 -0.09
C PHE A 60 -2.62 -6.25 -1.39
N THR A 61 -1.32 -5.98 -1.36
CA THR A 61 -0.43 -6.19 -2.51
C THR A 61 0.65 -7.17 -2.13
N TYR A 62 0.86 -8.20 -2.95
CA TYR A 62 1.86 -9.23 -2.67
C TYR A 62 3.27 -8.67 -2.88
N ILE A 63 4.24 -9.19 -2.12
CA ILE A 63 5.59 -8.65 -2.07
C ILE A 63 6.30 -8.69 -3.42
N ASP A 64 6.09 -9.73 -4.22
CA ASP A 64 6.76 -9.85 -5.52
C ASP A 64 6.24 -8.80 -6.51
N ASP A 65 4.94 -8.46 -6.46
CA ASP A 65 4.34 -7.39 -7.29
C ASP A 65 4.94 -6.02 -6.91
N ILE A 66 5.13 -5.79 -5.61
CA ILE A 66 5.77 -4.58 -5.10
C ILE A 66 7.22 -4.48 -5.57
N VAL A 67 7.98 -5.58 -5.48
CA VAL A 67 9.38 -5.62 -5.88
C VAL A 67 9.51 -5.31 -7.37
N GLU A 68 8.68 -5.93 -8.21
CA GLU A 68 8.69 -5.69 -9.66
C GLU A 68 8.45 -4.21 -9.99
N ALA A 69 7.41 -3.61 -9.41
CA ALA A 69 7.10 -2.20 -9.65
C ALA A 69 8.22 -1.27 -9.17
N VAL A 70 8.82 -1.52 -8.00
CA VAL A 70 9.96 -0.72 -7.48
C VAL A 70 11.17 -0.84 -8.41
N VAL A 71 11.48 -2.05 -8.87
CA VAL A 71 12.59 -2.31 -9.79
C VAL A 71 12.38 -1.58 -11.11
N ARG A 72 11.18 -1.61 -11.70
CA ARG A 72 10.91 -0.89 -12.96
C ARG A 72 10.96 0.63 -12.78
N VAL A 73 10.39 1.15 -11.69
CA VAL A 73 10.35 2.60 -11.41
C VAL A 73 11.76 3.18 -11.28
N GLN A 74 12.73 2.40 -10.77
CA GLN A 74 14.09 2.88 -10.59
C GLN A 74 14.74 3.35 -11.91
N ASP A 75 14.34 2.76 -13.04
CA ASP A 75 14.88 3.06 -14.36
C ASP A 75 14.12 4.23 -15.04
N VAL A 76 13.03 4.70 -14.44
CA VAL A 76 12.22 5.82 -14.94
C VAL A 76 12.54 7.10 -14.19
N ILE A 77 13.53 7.84 -14.71
CA ILE A 77 14.04 9.06 -14.06
C ILE A 77 13.11 10.26 -14.34
N PRO A 78 12.49 10.89 -13.32
CA PRO A 78 11.65 12.07 -13.51
C PRO A 78 12.39 13.21 -14.18
N GLN A 79 11.71 13.91 -15.09
CA GLN A 79 12.24 15.07 -15.81
C GLN A 79 11.56 16.36 -15.35
N ALA A 80 12.29 17.47 -15.43
CA ALA A 80 11.74 18.79 -15.23
C ALA A 80 10.69 19.11 -16.31
N ASN A 81 9.65 19.86 -15.94
CA ASN A 81 8.59 20.27 -16.86
C ASN A 81 8.29 21.76 -16.70
N ALA A 82 8.83 22.59 -17.60
CA ALA A 82 8.64 24.04 -17.56
C ALA A 82 7.19 24.49 -17.77
N ASN A 83 6.35 23.63 -18.36
CA ASN A 83 4.94 23.94 -18.63
C ASN A 83 4.01 23.58 -17.45
N TRP A 84 4.54 22.97 -16.39
CA TRP A 84 3.75 22.61 -15.22
C TRP A 84 3.45 23.85 -14.36
N THR A 85 2.20 23.99 -13.91
CA THR A 85 1.80 25.00 -12.92
C THR A 85 1.02 24.36 -11.78
N VAL A 86 0.93 25.05 -10.63
CA VAL A 86 0.21 24.54 -9.46
C VAL A 86 -1.28 24.40 -9.75
N GLU A 87 -1.85 25.34 -10.51
CA GLU A 87 -3.28 25.43 -10.83
C GLU A 87 -3.75 24.33 -11.79
N SER A 88 -2.84 23.77 -12.58
CA SER A 88 -3.11 22.70 -13.55
C SER A 88 -2.51 21.35 -13.16
N GLY A 89 -1.72 21.32 -12.08
CA GLY A 89 -0.97 20.15 -11.63
C GLY A 89 -1.63 19.39 -10.48
N SER A 90 -0.82 18.56 -9.82
CA SER A 90 -1.22 17.82 -8.63
C SER A 90 -0.09 17.83 -7.58
N PRO A 91 -0.38 17.55 -6.30
CA PRO A 91 0.65 17.40 -5.26
C PRO A 91 1.69 16.30 -5.55
N ALA A 92 1.41 15.42 -6.52
CA ALA A 92 2.26 14.32 -6.95
C ALA A 92 3.13 14.66 -8.17
N THR A 93 3.02 15.87 -8.72
CA THR A 93 3.78 16.31 -9.89
C THR A 93 4.38 17.69 -9.66
N SER A 94 5.37 18.07 -10.45
CA SER A 94 5.98 19.39 -10.37
C SER A 94 6.68 19.79 -11.67
N SER A 95 7.05 21.08 -11.75
CA SER A 95 8.02 21.59 -12.71
C SER A 95 9.44 21.08 -12.44
N ALA A 96 9.75 20.73 -11.18
CA ALA A 96 10.95 20.01 -10.80
C ALA A 96 10.87 18.52 -11.22
N PRO A 97 12.01 17.78 -11.30
CA PRO A 97 12.03 16.34 -11.55
C PRO A 97 11.55 15.55 -10.31
N TYR A 98 10.27 15.71 -9.97
CA TYR A 98 9.63 15.15 -8.78
C TYR A 98 8.33 14.44 -9.16
N ARG A 99 8.15 13.20 -8.70
CA ARG A 99 6.90 12.44 -8.86
C ARG A 99 6.53 11.67 -7.60
N VAL A 100 5.23 11.47 -7.40
CA VAL A 100 4.69 10.55 -6.39
C VAL A 100 3.66 9.62 -7.02
N TYR A 101 3.75 8.33 -6.73
CA TYR A 101 2.81 7.33 -7.22
C TYR A 101 2.23 6.52 -6.06
N ASN A 102 0.96 6.14 -6.17
CA ASN A 102 0.41 5.07 -5.34
C ASN A 102 0.90 3.73 -5.90
N ILE A 103 1.29 2.82 -5.01
CA ILE A 103 1.66 1.45 -5.36
C ILE A 103 0.77 0.51 -4.53
N GLY A 104 -0.04 -0.28 -5.22
CA GLY A 104 -1.14 -1.07 -4.67
C GLY A 104 -1.71 -2.04 -5.70
N ASN A 105 -2.70 -2.82 -5.29
CA ASN A 105 -3.38 -3.81 -6.13
C ASN A 105 -4.65 -3.24 -6.80
N SER A 106 -5.21 -2.14 -6.28
CA SER A 106 -6.44 -1.49 -6.79
C SER A 106 -7.70 -2.36 -6.72
N SER A 107 -7.57 -3.57 -6.17
CA SER A 107 -8.66 -4.51 -5.90
C SER A 107 -8.76 -4.71 -4.39
N PRO A 108 -9.59 -3.91 -3.70
CA PRO A 108 -9.77 -4.05 -2.26
C PRO A 108 -10.51 -5.36 -1.96
N VAL A 109 -9.89 -6.22 -1.15
CA VAL A 109 -10.48 -7.48 -0.68
C VAL A 109 -11.00 -7.33 0.74
N GLU A 110 -12.02 -8.10 1.10
CA GLU A 110 -12.54 -8.08 2.47
C GLU A 110 -11.57 -8.81 3.41
N LEU A 111 -11.44 -8.29 4.63
CA LEU A 111 -10.58 -8.90 5.65
C LEU A 111 -10.97 -10.37 5.92
N MET A 112 -12.26 -10.69 5.81
CA MET A 112 -12.74 -12.06 6.01
C MET A 112 -12.33 -13.02 4.90
N ASP A 113 -12.23 -12.58 3.65
CA ASP A 113 -11.74 -13.43 2.56
C ASP A 113 -10.31 -13.86 2.86
N TYR A 114 -9.51 -12.94 3.39
CA TYR A 114 -8.14 -13.21 3.80
C TYR A 114 -8.05 -14.19 4.97
N ILE A 115 -8.85 -13.99 6.04
CA ILE A 115 -8.88 -14.92 7.18
C ILE A 115 -9.30 -16.32 6.72
N THR A 116 -10.31 -16.41 5.84
CA THR A 116 -10.78 -17.68 5.28
C THR A 116 -9.69 -18.39 4.49
N ALA A 117 -8.93 -17.67 3.66
CA ALA A 117 -7.79 -18.23 2.95
C ALA A 117 -6.68 -18.74 3.90
N LEU A 118 -6.43 -18.06 5.02
CA LEU A 118 -5.51 -18.55 6.05
C LEU A 118 -6.01 -19.82 6.73
N GLU A 119 -7.30 -19.88 7.07
CA GLU A 119 -7.92 -21.06 7.70
C GLU A 119 -7.76 -22.29 6.81
N GLU A 120 -8.03 -22.14 5.50
CA GLU A 120 -7.84 -23.19 4.51
C GLU A 120 -6.36 -23.61 4.39
N ALA A 121 -5.45 -22.64 4.24
CA ALA A 121 -4.03 -22.90 4.08
C ALA A 121 -3.38 -23.57 5.31
N LEU A 122 -3.87 -23.27 6.52
CA LEU A 122 -3.37 -23.82 7.79
C LEU A 122 -4.14 -25.06 8.24
N GLY A 123 -5.29 -25.36 7.65
CA GLY A 123 -6.15 -26.47 8.06
C GLY A 123 -6.74 -26.30 9.47
N MET A 124 -7.04 -25.06 9.88
CA MET A 124 -7.58 -24.75 11.22
C MET A 124 -8.50 -23.54 11.19
N GLU A 125 -9.49 -23.52 12.09
CA GLU A 125 -10.39 -22.36 12.25
C GLU A 125 -9.79 -21.32 13.22
N ALA A 126 -9.79 -20.06 12.81
CA ALA A 126 -9.42 -18.93 13.64
C ALA A 126 -10.49 -18.67 14.71
N GLN A 127 -10.07 -18.49 15.95
CA GLN A 127 -10.90 -17.94 17.02
C GLN A 127 -11.02 -16.42 16.81
N LYS A 128 -12.23 -15.89 16.63
CA LYS A 128 -12.46 -14.50 16.22
C LYS A 128 -13.17 -13.71 17.32
N ASN A 129 -12.57 -12.60 17.75
CA ASN A 129 -13.23 -11.58 18.56
C ASN A 129 -13.80 -10.53 17.62
N MET A 130 -15.12 -10.48 17.46
CA MET A 130 -15.77 -9.50 16.59
C MET A 130 -15.87 -8.15 17.32
N MET A 131 -15.10 -7.18 16.83
CA MET A 131 -14.95 -5.87 17.47
C MET A 131 -15.68 -4.78 16.68
N PRO A 132 -16.23 -3.76 17.36
CA PRO A 132 -16.74 -2.56 16.69
C PRO A 132 -15.62 -1.83 15.96
N ILE A 133 -15.95 -0.95 15.01
CA ILE A 133 -14.96 -0.11 14.33
C ILE A 133 -14.21 0.80 15.32
N GLN A 134 -12.89 0.97 15.12
CA GLN A 134 -12.13 1.91 15.95
C GLN A 134 -12.32 3.35 15.48
N PRO A 135 -12.36 4.34 16.39
CA PRO A 135 -12.34 5.74 16.01
C PRO A 135 -11.08 6.07 15.19
N GLY A 136 -11.26 6.55 13.96
CA GLY A 136 -10.16 6.90 13.05
C GLY A 136 -9.82 5.84 12.00
N ASP A 137 -10.41 4.64 12.07
CA ASP A 137 -10.27 3.64 11.02
C ASP A 137 -11.05 4.04 9.77
N VAL A 138 -10.44 3.81 8.60
CA VAL A 138 -11.08 3.96 7.30
C VAL A 138 -11.74 2.65 6.90
N LEU A 139 -13.01 2.72 6.48
CA LEU A 139 -13.83 1.57 6.10
C LEU A 139 -13.31 0.87 4.84
N ASP A 140 -12.86 1.67 3.88
CA ASP A 140 -12.39 1.22 2.58
C ASP A 140 -11.16 2.04 2.18
N THR A 141 -10.13 1.34 1.71
CA THR A 141 -8.93 1.95 1.17
C THR A 141 -8.73 1.37 -0.22
N SER A 142 -8.78 2.23 -1.23
CA SER A 142 -8.40 1.88 -2.60
C SER A 142 -7.27 2.78 -3.07
N ALA A 143 -6.30 2.18 -3.75
CA ALA A 143 -5.26 2.92 -4.44
C ALA A 143 -5.72 3.23 -5.87
N ASP A 144 -5.64 4.49 -6.30
CA ASP A 144 -5.60 4.78 -7.74
C ASP A 144 -4.16 4.57 -8.22
N THR A 145 -3.92 3.45 -8.91
CA THR A 145 -2.61 3.05 -9.42
C THR A 145 -2.45 3.27 -10.92
N GLN A 146 -3.46 3.84 -11.60
CA GLN A 146 -3.40 4.09 -13.04
C GLN A 146 -2.13 4.86 -13.44
N PRO A 147 -1.69 5.91 -12.72
CA PRO A 147 -0.48 6.65 -13.10
C PRO A 147 0.81 5.82 -13.02
N LEU A 148 0.86 4.80 -12.16
CA LEU A 148 2.01 3.90 -12.08
C LEU A 148 1.96 2.85 -13.20
N TYR A 149 0.78 2.28 -13.46
CA TYR A 149 0.56 1.35 -14.56
C TYR A 149 0.94 1.97 -15.92
N ASP A 150 0.50 3.20 -16.17
CA ASP A 150 0.84 3.93 -17.41
C ASP A 150 2.36 4.20 -17.53
N LEU A 151 3.09 4.22 -16.40
CA LEU A 151 4.51 4.50 -16.36
C LEU A 151 5.37 3.26 -16.63
N VAL A 152 5.03 2.11 -16.05
CA VAL A 152 5.89 0.92 -16.04
C VAL A 152 5.28 -0.32 -16.69
N GLY A 153 4.04 -0.27 -17.18
CA GLY A 153 3.29 -1.41 -17.71
C GLY A 153 3.06 -2.49 -16.66
#